data_AF-A0A1I3NED2-F1
#
_entry.id   AF-A0A1I3NED2-F1
#
_cell.length_a   1.000
_cell.length_b   1.000
_cell.length_c   1.000
_cell.angle_alpha   90.00
_cell.angle_beta   90.00
_cell.angle_gamma   90.00
#
_symmetry.space_group_name_H-M   'P 1'
#
loop_
_entity.id
_entity.type
_entity.pdbx_description
1 polymer ?
#
loop_
_entity_poly.entity_id
_entity_poly.type
_entity_poly.pdbx_seq_one_letter_code
_entity_poly.pdbx_strand_id
1 'polypeptide(L)'
;MITLQRIAPPAWAPDYARQRILLDGPRAEEAREAFAPLLGSLYGALQRRLDAYVNDPEQCFLEADSFPCRERLAGTYYIESETYEACDEGYRLWVQLRCQEKPWHPGQQEHGYDYLGLEAICSLAPGASEALFDEGFNSSSI
;
A
#
# COMPACT_ATOMS: atom_id res chain seq x y z
N MET A 1 -1.28 13.08 -16.14
CA MET A 1 -1.89 12.29 -15.05
C MET A 1 -1.44 10.86 -15.24
N ILE A 2 -0.83 10.26 -14.22
CA ILE A 2 -0.41 8.86 -14.20
C ILE A 2 -1.54 8.05 -13.55
N THR A 3 -1.81 6.86 -14.07
CA THR A 3 -2.65 5.86 -13.38
C THR A 3 -1.75 4.69 -13.04
N LEU A 4 -1.72 4.31 -11.77
CA LEU A 4 -0.95 3.14 -11.35
C LEU A 4 -1.73 1.86 -11.67
N GLN A 5 -1.05 0.83 -12.13
CA GLN A 5 -1.63 -0.48 -12.33
C GLN A 5 -1.18 -1.43 -11.22
N ARG A 6 -2.15 -2.05 -10.51
CA ARG A 6 -1.84 -3.14 -9.57
C ARG A 6 -1.33 -4.36 -10.33
N ILE A 7 -0.18 -4.88 -9.91
CA ILE A 7 0.40 -6.13 -10.38
C ILE A 7 0.53 -7.14 -9.22
N ALA A 8 0.76 -8.41 -9.55
CA ALA A 8 1.21 -9.38 -8.55
C ALA A 8 2.62 -9.00 -8.07
N PRO A 9 3.01 -9.37 -6.83
CA PRO A 9 4.38 -9.18 -6.37
C PRO A 9 5.38 -9.78 -7.38
N PRO A 10 6.35 -8.98 -7.85
CA PRO A 10 7.37 -9.48 -8.77
C PRO A 10 8.17 -10.64 -8.16
N ALA A 11 8.64 -11.56 -9.00
CA ALA A 11 9.45 -12.69 -8.54
C ALA A 11 10.77 -12.27 -7.88
N TRP A 12 11.30 -11.10 -8.24
CA TRP A 12 12.50 -10.52 -7.62
C TRP A 12 12.21 -9.76 -6.32
N ALA A 13 10.94 -9.47 -5.99
CA ALA A 13 10.62 -8.81 -4.73
C ALA A 13 11.16 -9.65 -3.56
N PRO A 14 11.74 -9.03 -2.53
CA PRO A 14 12.30 -9.77 -1.40
C PRO A 14 11.19 -10.54 -0.67
N ASP A 15 11.53 -11.64 -0.01
CA ASP A 15 10.53 -12.52 0.62
C ASP A 15 9.64 -11.79 1.65
N TYR A 16 10.21 -10.80 2.36
CA TYR A 16 9.44 -9.98 3.28
C TYR A 16 8.37 -9.11 2.60
N ALA A 17 8.51 -8.87 1.29
CA ALA A 17 7.66 -7.99 0.49
C ALA A 17 6.73 -8.70 -0.51
N ARG A 18 6.64 -10.04 -0.46
CA ARG A 18 5.79 -10.83 -1.37
C ARG A 18 4.40 -11.10 -0.78
N GLN A 19 3.53 -10.08 -0.76
CA GLN A 19 2.10 -10.17 -0.40
C GLN A 19 1.85 -11.00 0.87
N ARG A 20 2.39 -10.52 2.00
CA ARG A 20 2.26 -11.20 3.29
C ARG A 20 0.94 -10.86 3.96
N ILE A 21 0.22 -11.87 4.45
CA ILE A 21 -0.87 -11.68 5.39
C ILE A 21 -0.30 -11.83 6.79
N LEU A 22 -0.41 -10.78 7.58
CA LEU A 22 0.05 -10.70 8.97
C LEU A 22 -1.16 -10.57 9.88
N LEU A 23 -1.12 -11.31 10.98
CA LEU A 23 -2.17 -11.34 11.99
C LEU A 23 -1.57 -10.79 13.28
N ASP A 24 -2.00 -9.59 13.69
CA ASP A 24 -1.50 -8.93 14.87
C ASP A 24 -2.46 -9.08 16.05
N GLY A 25 -2.04 -9.89 17.03
CA GLY A 25 -2.79 -10.18 18.24
C GLY A 25 -3.76 -11.36 18.14
N PRO A 26 -4.34 -11.77 19.28
CA PRO A 26 -5.11 -13.02 19.41
C PRO A 26 -6.45 -13.02 18.67
N ARG A 27 -6.96 -11.83 18.28
CA ARG A 27 -8.26 -11.65 17.61
C ARG A 27 -8.10 -11.18 16.15
N ALA A 28 -6.89 -11.19 15.61
CA ALA A 28 -6.61 -10.75 14.24
C ALA A 28 -7.37 -11.55 13.16
N GLU A 29 -7.68 -12.83 13.42
CA GLU A 29 -8.52 -13.62 12.51
C GLU A 29 -9.94 -13.07 12.42
N GLU A 30 -10.51 -12.59 13.52
CA GLU A 30 -11.83 -11.93 13.50
C GLU A 30 -11.79 -10.65 12.64
N ALA A 31 -10.71 -9.87 12.76
CA ALA A 31 -10.50 -8.70 11.92
C ALA A 31 -10.42 -9.09 10.44
N ARG A 32 -9.64 -10.12 10.11
CA ARG A 32 -9.50 -10.62 8.74
C ARG A 32 -10.84 -11.08 8.16
N GLU A 33 -11.62 -11.83 8.92
CA GLU A 33 -12.97 -12.26 8.52
C GLU A 33 -13.92 -11.07 8.31
N ALA A 34 -13.86 -10.06 9.17
CA ALA A 34 -14.68 -8.85 9.06
C ALA A 34 -14.34 -8.03 7.80
N PHE A 35 -13.05 -7.96 7.42
CA PHE A 35 -12.59 -7.25 6.23
C PHE A 35 -12.77 -8.04 4.93
N ALA A 36 -12.78 -9.38 4.97
CA ALA A 36 -12.85 -10.24 3.79
C ALA A 36 -13.94 -9.85 2.76
N PRO A 37 -15.21 -9.58 3.14
CA PRO A 37 -16.23 -9.16 2.17
C PRO A 37 -16.00 -7.76 1.58
N LEU A 38 -15.18 -6.93 2.23
CA LEU A 38 -14.96 -5.52 1.86
C LEU A 38 -13.72 -5.31 0.98
N LEU A 39 -12.79 -6.28 0.95
CA LEU A 39 -11.48 -6.15 0.28
C LEU A 39 -11.57 -5.67 -1.18
N GLY A 40 -12.53 -6.18 -1.96
CA GLY A 40 -12.71 -5.75 -3.35
C GLY A 40 -13.01 -4.25 -3.48
N SER A 41 -13.91 -3.74 -2.64
CA SER A 41 -14.25 -2.32 -2.60
C SER A 41 -13.10 -1.46 -2.05
N LEU A 42 -12.41 -1.97 -1.02
CA LEU A 42 -11.25 -1.32 -0.40
C LEU A 42 -10.10 -1.17 -1.38
N TYR A 43 -9.75 -2.21 -2.14
CA TYR A 43 -8.70 -2.08 -3.16
C TYR A 43 -9.09 -1.11 -4.28
N GLY A 44 -10.36 -1.07 -4.67
CA GLY A 44 -10.84 -0.08 -5.64
C GLY A 44 -10.73 1.36 -5.12
N ALA A 45 -11.00 1.58 -3.83
CA ALA A 45 -10.82 2.86 -3.18
C ALA A 45 -9.33 3.22 -2.97
N LEU A 46 -8.51 2.25 -2.58
CA LEU A 46 -7.05 2.39 -2.46
C LEU A 46 -6.44 2.83 -3.79
N GLN A 47 -6.81 2.20 -4.90
CA GLN A 47 -6.38 2.58 -6.24
C GLN A 47 -6.65 4.06 -6.53
N ARG A 48 -7.88 4.53 -6.28
CA ARG A 48 -8.24 5.94 -6.50
C ARG A 48 -7.42 6.89 -5.63
N ARG A 49 -7.18 6.52 -4.37
CA ARG A 49 -6.34 7.30 -3.45
C ARG A 49 -4.88 7.35 -3.90
N LEU A 50 -4.34 6.23 -4.36
CA LEU A 50 -2.99 6.16 -4.92
C LEU A 50 -2.85 7.02 -6.17
N ASP A 51 -3.81 6.94 -7.09
CA ASP A 51 -3.83 7.77 -8.29
C ASP A 51 -3.90 9.26 -7.91
N ALA A 52 -4.67 9.65 -6.89
CA ALA A 52 -4.67 11.02 -6.40
C ALA A 52 -3.30 11.41 -5.81
N TYR A 53 -2.72 10.57 -4.94
CA TYR A 53 -1.43 10.81 -4.30
C TYR A 53 -0.30 11.04 -5.31
N VAL A 54 -0.13 10.15 -6.31
CA VAL A 54 0.98 10.26 -7.28
C VAL A 54 0.82 11.40 -8.28
N ASN A 55 -0.37 11.99 -8.37
CA ASN A 55 -0.64 13.13 -9.24
C ASN A 55 -0.69 14.47 -8.49
N ASP A 56 -0.67 14.44 -7.15
CA ASP A 56 -0.62 15.64 -6.33
C ASP A 56 0.84 16.12 -6.21
N PRO A 57 1.20 17.29 -6.78
CA PRO A 57 2.56 17.82 -6.71
C PRO A 57 3.02 18.19 -5.30
N GLU A 58 2.09 18.31 -4.33
CA GLU A 58 2.42 18.56 -2.92
C GLU A 58 2.77 17.26 -2.16
N GLN A 59 2.41 16.08 -2.71
CA GLN A 59 2.68 14.77 -2.09
C GLN A 59 3.66 13.91 -2.91
N CYS A 60 3.68 14.07 -4.24
CA CYS A 60 4.56 13.38 -5.17
C CYS A 60 5.21 14.39 -6.12
N PHE A 61 6.42 14.80 -5.74
CA PHE A 61 7.13 15.94 -6.33
C PHE A 61 7.51 15.70 -7.79
N LEU A 62 7.64 16.81 -8.54
CA LEU A 62 8.02 16.76 -9.96
C LEU A 62 9.53 16.80 -10.14
N GLU A 63 10.25 17.30 -9.15
CA GLU A 63 11.69 17.46 -9.17
C GLU A 63 12.37 16.10 -9.03
N ALA A 64 13.35 15.83 -9.90
CA ALA A 64 14.08 14.57 -9.92
C ALA A 64 14.89 14.30 -8.64
N ASP A 65 15.22 15.34 -7.87
CA ASP A 65 16.00 15.26 -6.64
C ASP A 65 15.14 15.18 -5.36
N SER A 66 13.81 15.29 -5.50
CA SER A 66 12.85 15.19 -4.38
C SER A 66 12.41 13.74 -4.15
N PHE A 67 11.88 13.46 -2.96
CA PHE A 67 11.28 12.16 -2.64
C PHE A 67 9.92 12.37 -1.94
N PRO A 68 8.84 11.70 -2.40
CA PRO A 68 8.75 10.86 -3.60
C PRO A 68 8.82 11.65 -4.92
N CYS A 69 9.32 11.06 -5.99
CA CYS A 69 9.42 11.72 -7.31
C CYS A 69 8.51 11.06 -8.36
N ARG A 70 7.56 11.82 -8.89
CA ARG A 70 6.59 11.34 -9.89
C ARG A 70 7.25 10.84 -11.16
N GLU A 71 8.30 11.52 -11.63
CA GLU A 71 8.97 11.17 -12.88
C GLU A 71 9.67 9.81 -12.82
N ARG A 72 10.04 9.36 -11.62
CA ARG A 72 10.64 8.06 -11.39
C ARG A 72 9.62 6.92 -11.44
N LEU A 73 8.33 7.16 -11.25
CA LEU A 73 7.34 6.08 -11.20
C LEU A 73 7.23 5.34 -12.55
N ALA A 74 7.22 4.01 -12.49
CA ALA A 74 7.06 3.11 -13.63
C ALA A 74 5.58 2.90 -14.03
N GLY A 75 4.64 3.39 -13.22
CA GLY A 75 3.20 3.25 -13.47
C GLY A 75 2.59 1.97 -12.90
N THR A 76 3.32 1.21 -12.10
CA THR A 76 2.86 -0.05 -11.49
C THR A 76 3.06 -0.06 -9.98
N TYR A 77 2.24 -0.83 -9.27
CA TYR A 77 2.41 -1.06 -7.84
C TYR A 77 1.94 -2.47 -7.45
N TYR A 78 2.40 -2.97 -6.31
CA TYR A 78 1.89 -4.20 -5.71
C TYR A 78 1.68 -4.03 -4.21
N ILE A 79 0.81 -4.86 -3.63
CA ILE A 79 0.63 -4.92 -2.18
C ILE A 79 1.73 -5.81 -1.61
N GLU A 80 2.52 -5.20 -0.73
CA GLU A 80 3.60 -5.83 0.00
C GLU A 80 3.05 -6.72 1.11
N SER A 81 2.17 -6.15 1.93
CA SER A 81 1.62 -6.83 3.09
C SER A 81 0.25 -6.27 3.48
N GLU A 82 -0.49 -7.10 4.19
CA GLU A 82 -1.75 -6.76 4.85
C GLU A 82 -1.64 -7.23 6.30
N THR A 83 -1.75 -6.29 7.24
CA THR A 83 -1.75 -6.61 8.66
C THR A 83 -3.13 -6.37 9.23
N TYR A 84 -3.74 -7.43 9.76
CA TYR A 84 -5.05 -7.40 10.37
C TYR A 84 -4.91 -7.34 11.88
N GLU A 85 -5.58 -6.39 12.50
CA GLU A 85 -5.53 -6.14 13.94
C GLU A 85 -6.96 -5.96 14.46
N ALA A 86 -7.25 -6.54 15.61
CA ALA A 86 -8.48 -6.28 16.34
C ALA A 86 -8.16 -5.43 17.58
N CYS A 87 -8.80 -4.28 17.68
CA CYS A 87 -8.68 -3.33 18.78
C CYS A 87 -10.01 -3.18 19.53
N ASP A 88 -10.00 -2.54 20.70
CA ASP A 88 -11.21 -2.37 21.51
C ASP A 88 -12.31 -1.58 20.77
N GLU A 89 -11.92 -0.71 19.85
CA GLU A 89 -12.79 0.17 19.07
C GLU A 89 -13.27 -0.44 17.74
N GLY A 90 -12.80 -1.64 17.39
CA GLY A 90 -13.12 -2.29 16.11
C GLY A 90 -11.96 -3.06 15.51
N TYR A 91 -11.82 -2.96 14.19
CA TYR A 91 -10.80 -3.68 13.43
C TYR A 91 -9.98 -2.71 12.59
N ARG A 92 -8.69 -3.00 12.45
CA ARG A 92 -7.76 -2.28 11.59
C ARG A 92 -7.14 -3.20 10.55
N LEU A 93 -6.95 -2.64 9.36
CA LEU A 93 -6.20 -3.24 8.27
C LEU A 93 -5.13 -2.26 7.81
N TRP A 94 -3.88 -2.64 8.02
CA TRP A 94 -2.72 -1.93 7.50
C TRP A 94 -2.35 -2.53 6.14
N VAL A 95 -2.38 -1.74 5.08
CA VAL A 95 -2.01 -2.15 3.72
C VAL A 95 -0.71 -1.46 3.34
N GLN A 96 0.37 -2.23 3.28
CA GLN A 96 1.65 -1.74 2.76
C GLN A 96 1.74 -2.07 1.27
N LEU A 97 2.18 -1.10 0.49
CA LEU A 97 2.29 -1.23 -0.95
C LEU A 97 3.56 -0.55 -1.45
N ARG A 98 4.04 -1.04 -2.60
CA ARG A 98 5.24 -0.54 -3.25
C ARG A 98 4.89 -0.07 -4.65
N CYS A 99 5.09 1.23 -4.91
CA CYS A 99 5.03 1.77 -6.26
C CYS A 99 6.41 1.59 -6.92
N GLN A 100 6.44 0.96 -8.08
CA GLN A 100 7.69 0.67 -8.77
C GLN A 100 8.23 1.93 -9.42
N GLU A 101 9.56 2.10 -9.33
CA GLU A 101 10.28 3.13 -10.06
C GLU A 101 10.92 2.56 -11.34
N LYS A 102 11.11 3.42 -12.34
CA LYS A 102 11.89 3.16 -13.55
C LYS A 102 13.33 2.80 -13.14
N PRO A 103 14.02 1.94 -13.91
CA PRO A 103 15.40 1.58 -13.60
C PRO A 103 16.31 2.81 -13.48
N TRP A 104 16.94 3.00 -12.32
CA TRP A 104 17.90 4.08 -12.10
C TRP A 104 19.19 3.64 -11.40
N HIS A 105 19.21 2.45 -10.78
CA HIS A 105 20.40 1.87 -10.13
C HIS A 105 20.74 0.47 -10.70
N PRO A 106 22.02 0.18 -10.99
CA PRO A 106 22.47 -1.18 -11.30
C PRO A 106 22.19 -2.13 -10.12
N GLY A 107 21.45 -3.23 -10.33
CA GLY A 107 21.10 -4.14 -9.24
C GLY A 107 19.88 -3.73 -8.41
N GLN A 108 19.08 -2.75 -8.88
CA GLN A 108 17.84 -2.34 -8.21
C GLN A 108 16.93 -3.53 -7.84
N GLN A 109 16.71 -4.45 -8.76
CA GLN A 109 15.89 -5.64 -8.50
C GLN A 109 16.59 -6.65 -7.57
N GLU A 110 17.91 -6.79 -7.68
CA GLU A 110 18.70 -7.73 -6.87
C GLU A 110 18.75 -7.32 -5.40
N HIS A 111 18.83 -6.02 -5.15
CA HIS A 111 18.87 -5.46 -3.80
C HIS A 111 17.48 -5.15 -3.21
N GLY A 112 16.39 -5.40 -3.97
CA GLY A 112 15.02 -5.12 -3.52
C GLY A 112 14.74 -3.62 -3.34
N TYR A 113 15.48 -2.80 -4.07
CA TYR A 113 15.37 -1.36 -4.12
C TYR A 113 14.06 -0.95 -4.83
N ASP A 114 12.98 -0.86 -4.06
CA ASP A 114 11.64 -0.53 -4.52
C ASP A 114 11.10 0.60 -3.66
N TYR A 115 11.22 1.82 -4.18
CA TYR A 115 11.53 2.95 -3.32
C TYR A 115 10.36 3.83 -2.89
N LEU A 116 9.14 3.68 -3.43
CA LEU A 116 7.98 4.33 -2.82
C LEU A 116 7.15 3.31 -2.06
N GLY A 117 7.51 3.13 -0.79
CA GLY A 117 6.69 2.44 0.19
C GLY A 117 5.58 3.37 0.68
N LEU A 118 4.34 2.94 0.51
CA LEU A 118 3.19 3.63 1.08
C LEU A 118 2.46 2.67 2.02
N GLU A 119 1.95 3.21 3.11
CA GLU A 119 1.09 2.51 4.02
C GLU A 119 -0.25 3.24 4.13
N ALA A 120 -1.32 2.49 3.96
CA ALA A 120 -2.68 2.93 4.20
C ALA A 120 -3.27 2.15 5.37
N ILE A 121 -3.98 2.86 6.23
CA ILE A 121 -4.70 2.27 7.37
C ILE A 121 -6.18 2.33 7.05
N CYS A 122 -6.87 1.21 7.24
CA CYS A 122 -8.32 1.13 7.14
C CYS A 122 -8.89 0.77 8.51
N SER A 123 -9.92 1.49 8.93
CA SER A 123 -10.65 1.25 10.17
C SER A 123 -12.06 0.71 9.85
N LEU A 124 -12.49 -0.30 10.60
CA LEU A 124 -13.83 -0.88 10.52
C LEU A 124 -14.44 -0.95 11.92
N ALA A 125 -15.53 -0.21 12.12
CA ALA A 125 -16.28 -0.26 13.37
C ALA A 125 -17.02 -1.60 13.53
N PRO A 126 -17.23 -2.10 14.77
CA PRO A 126 -17.97 -3.34 15.00
C PRO A 126 -19.37 -3.29 14.38
N GLY A 127 -19.70 -4.29 13.54
CA GLY A 127 -21.00 -4.41 12.88
C GLY A 127 -21.24 -3.42 11.74
N ALA A 128 -20.25 -2.59 11.37
CA ALA A 128 -20.35 -1.73 10.21
C ALA A 128 -20.28 -2.54 8.90
N SER A 129 -20.95 -2.04 7.87
CA SER A 129 -20.94 -2.62 6.52
C SER A 129 -19.88 -2.00 5.60
N GLU A 130 -19.16 -0.98 6.08
CA GLU A 130 -18.18 -0.21 5.30
C GLU A 130 -16.95 0.06 6.16
N ALA A 131 -15.78 -0.07 5.54
CA ALA A 131 -14.50 0.30 6.13
C ALA A 131 -14.04 1.65 5.57
N LEU A 132 -13.38 2.44 6.40
CA LEU A 132 -12.91 3.78 6.06
C LEU A 132 -11.40 3.82 6.04
N PHE A 133 -10.82 4.54 5.09
CA PHE A 133 -9.40 4.86 5.12
C PHE A 133 -9.17 5.99 6.12
N ASP A 134 -8.19 5.79 7.00
CA ASP A 134 -7.66 6.87 7.81
C ASP A 134 -6.94 7.88 6.89
N GLU A 135 -6.73 9.11 7.37
CA GLU A 135 -6.24 10.19 6.51
C GLU A 135 -4.81 9.95 5.99
N GLY A 136 -4.58 10.29 4.72
CA GLY A 136 -3.27 10.27 4.09
C GLY A 136 -2.71 8.89 3.73
N PHE A 137 -1.44 8.90 3.33
CA PHE A 137 -0.55 7.73 3.29
C PHE A 137 0.65 8.04 4.16
N ASN A 138 1.14 7.06 4.91
CA ASN A 138 2.49 7.14 5.43
C ASN A 138 3.45 6.75 4.30
N SER A 139 4.27 7.70 3.84
CA SER A 139 5.28 7.44 2.84
C SER A 139 6.64 7.21 3.48
N SER A 140 7.31 6.15 3.09
CA SER A 140 8.70 5.88 3.47
C SER A 140 9.50 5.44 2.25
N SER A 141 10.78 5.81 2.26
CA SER A 141 11.77 5.08 1.45
C SER A 141 12.05 3.78 2.18
N ILE A 142 11.88 2.64 1.50
CA ILE A 142 12.15 1.30 2.05
C ILE A 142 13.30 0.65 1.28
#